data_AF-A0A944XE17-F1
#
_entry.id   AF-A0A944XE17-F1
#
_cell.length_a   1.000
_cell.length_b   1.000
_cell.length_c   1.000
_cell.angle_alpha   90.00
_cell.angle_beta   90.00
_cell.angle_gamma   90.00
#
_symmetry.space_group_name_H-M   'P 1'
#
loop_
_entity.id
_entity.type
_entity.pdbx_description
1 polymer ?
#
loop_
_entity_poly.entity_id
_entity_poly.type
_entity_poly.pdbx_seq_one_letter_code
_entity_poly.pdbx_strand_id
1 'polypeptide(L)'
;MKKMVMIVGFFATLLSLSLSAEVMDVEKYSIIATEIIRESMKMEGADTQKMLQQSETLIQMGIASSRAYAAVNPEYTKLLTLTADNAEGMKAMSLDQVEEEWHEFAFLARHGIDAEEIEHFGAAISLMDTIVHPATSVIAIRAYQAEKDEEHLEQVKAELSEVLEHIKHVNEAH
;
A
#
# COMPACT_ATOMS: atom_id res chain seq x y z
N MET A 1 -67.60 4.37 14.76
CA MET A 1 -66.61 3.86 15.74
C MET A 1 -65.45 3.21 14.99
N LYS A 2 -64.23 3.48 15.46
CA LYS A 2 -62.93 2.84 15.12
C LYS A 2 -62.34 3.09 13.72
N LYS A 3 -61.43 4.07 13.64
CA LYS A 3 -60.31 4.06 12.67
C LYS A 3 -59.13 3.39 13.38
N MET A 4 -58.66 2.28 12.81
CA MET A 4 -57.54 1.49 13.33
C MET A 4 -56.29 1.94 12.56
N VAL A 5 -55.39 2.66 13.24
CA VAL A 5 -54.07 3.02 12.70
C VAL A 5 -53.12 1.91 13.12
N MET A 6 -52.62 1.15 12.15
CA MET A 6 -51.63 0.10 12.34
C MET A 6 -50.25 0.71 12.09
N ILE A 7 -49.48 0.93 13.15
CA ILE A 7 -48.08 1.38 13.07
C ILE A 7 -47.23 0.12 12.86
N VAL A 8 -46.63 -0.01 11.68
CA VAL A 8 -45.60 -1.02 11.40
C VAL A 8 -44.27 -0.41 11.81
N GLY A 9 -43.74 -0.83 12.97
CA GLY A 9 -42.39 -0.48 13.41
C GLY A 9 -41.36 -1.31 12.67
N PHE A 10 -40.58 -0.66 11.82
CA PHE A 10 -39.42 -1.26 11.16
C PHE A 10 -38.22 -1.19 12.13
N PHE A 11 -37.96 -2.27 12.86
CA PHE A 11 -36.75 -2.40 13.66
C PHE A 11 -35.58 -2.72 12.71
N ALA A 12 -34.83 -1.71 12.31
CA ALA A 12 -33.54 -1.88 11.66
C ALA A 12 -32.51 -2.27 12.73
N THR A 13 -32.21 -3.56 12.86
CA THR A 13 -31.04 -4.04 13.59
C THR A 13 -29.79 -3.61 12.81
N LEU A 14 -29.12 -2.57 13.28
CA LEU A 14 -27.75 -2.24 12.89
C LEU A 14 -26.86 -3.43 13.30
N LEU A 15 -26.48 -4.26 12.32
CA LEU A 15 -25.36 -5.18 12.48
C LEU A 15 -24.09 -4.32 12.60
N SER A 16 -23.61 -4.15 13.82
CA SER A 16 -22.27 -3.66 14.09
C SER A 16 -21.27 -4.72 13.63
N LEU A 17 -20.82 -4.65 12.38
CA LEU A 17 -19.61 -5.35 11.95
C LEU A 17 -18.47 -4.72 12.74
N SER A 18 -17.99 -5.41 13.77
CA SER A 18 -16.72 -5.09 14.39
C SER A 18 -15.66 -5.18 13.30
N LEU A 19 -15.21 -4.03 12.80
CA LEU A 19 -13.95 -3.91 12.06
C LEU A 19 -12.85 -4.31 13.04
N SER A 20 -12.52 -5.59 13.09
CA SER A 20 -11.21 -5.98 13.59
C SER A 20 -10.21 -5.34 12.65
N ALA A 21 -9.32 -4.51 13.19
CA ALA A 21 -8.16 -4.05 12.45
C ALA A 21 -7.41 -5.30 11.97
N GLU A 22 -7.44 -5.58 10.67
CA GLU A 22 -6.70 -6.68 10.10
C GLU A 22 -5.23 -6.29 10.12
N VAL A 23 -4.48 -6.92 11.04
CA VAL A 23 -3.03 -6.78 11.12
C VAL A 23 -2.44 -7.38 9.84
N MET A 24 -1.46 -6.69 9.25
CA MET A 24 -0.78 -7.19 8.05
C MET A 24 -0.17 -8.56 8.33
N ASP A 25 -0.39 -9.53 7.44
CA ASP A 25 0.39 -10.77 7.42
C ASP A 25 1.79 -10.48 6.85
N VAL A 26 2.68 -9.99 7.73
CA VAL A 26 4.05 -9.58 7.38
C VAL A 26 4.88 -10.73 6.83
N GLU A 27 4.67 -11.96 7.32
CA GLU A 27 5.37 -13.14 6.80
C GLU A 27 4.98 -13.37 5.35
N LYS A 28 3.67 -13.40 5.05
CA LYS A 28 3.17 -13.55 3.69
C LYS A 28 3.61 -12.41 2.77
N TYR A 29 3.54 -11.17 3.25
CA TYR A 29 4.01 -10.01 2.48
C TYR A 29 5.49 -10.20 2.11
N SER A 30 6.31 -10.56 3.09
CA SER A 30 7.76 -10.75 2.91
C SER A 30 8.08 -11.88 1.93
N ILE A 31 7.32 -12.99 1.98
CA ILE A 31 7.45 -14.10 1.04
C ILE A 31 7.17 -13.62 -0.39
N ILE A 32 6.06 -12.90 -0.60
CA ILE A 32 5.68 -12.41 -1.93
C ILE A 32 6.73 -11.42 -2.45
N ALA A 33 7.15 -10.43 -1.65
CA ALA A 33 8.18 -9.46 -2.04
C ALA A 33 9.51 -10.16 -2.40
N THR A 34 9.94 -11.12 -1.58
CA THR A 34 11.15 -11.91 -1.85
C THR A 34 11.04 -12.74 -3.13
N GLU A 35 9.87 -13.28 -3.44
CA GLU A 35 9.64 -13.98 -4.71
C GLU A 35 9.80 -13.05 -5.91
N ILE A 36 9.23 -11.84 -5.86
CA ILE A 36 9.37 -10.86 -6.94
C ILE A 36 10.84 -10.46 -7.12
N ILE A 37 11.59 -10.23 -6.03
CA ILE A 37 13.02 -9.94 -6.07
C ILE A 37 13.79 -11.08 -6.76
N ARG A 38 13.52 -12.33 -6.38
CA ARG A 38 14.18 -13.49 -7.01
C ARG A 38 13.81 -13.62 -8.49
N GLU A 39 12.59 -13.25 -8.85
CA GLU A 39 12.12 -13.25 -10.24
C GLU A 39 12.81 -12.16 -11.06
N SER A 40 12.97 -10.94 -10.52
CA SER A 40 13.65 -9.84 -11.22
C SER A 40 15.12 -10.14 -11.49
N MET A 41 15.78 -10.87 -10.58
CA MET A 41 17.17 -11.31 -10.76
C MET A 41 17.38 -12.32 -11.90
N LYS A 42 16.31 -12.84 -12.54
CA LYS A 42 16.42 -13.66 -13.75
C LYS A 42 16.61 -12.84 -15.03
N MET A 43 16.51 -11.52 -14.94
CA MET A 43 16.69 -10.59 -16.06
C MET A 43 15.80 -10.92 -17.27
N GLU A 44 16.39 -11.25 -18.43
CA GLU A 44 15.65 -11.67 -19.63
C GLU A 44 14.66 -12.82 -19.38
N GLY A 45 14.94 -13.70 -18.40
CA GLY A 45 14.09 -14.83 -18.03
C GLY A 45 12.99 -14.54 -17.01
N ALA A 46 12.80 -13.28 -16.60
CA ALA A 46 11.84 -12.91 -15.55
C ALA A 46 10.37 -13.05 -16.02
N ASP A 47 9.53 -13.68 -15.20
CA ASP A 47 8.07 -13.71 -15.38
C ASP A 47 7.43 -12.39 -14.92
N THR A 48 7.54 -11.37 -15.78
CA THR A 48 7.02 -10.02 -15.51
C THR A 48 5.50 -9.99 -15.26
N GLN A 49 4.74 -10.93 -15.81
CA GLN A 49 3.29 -10.98 -15.58
C GLN A 49 2.97 -11.48 -14.17
N LYS A 50 3.69 -12.50 -13.69
CA LYS A 50 3.58 -12.95 -12.30
C LYS A 50 4.01 -11.85 -11.34
N MET A 51 5.13 -11.17 -11.63
CA MET A 51 5.62 -10.06 -10.79
C MET A 51 4.55 -8.97 -10.63
N LEU A 52 3.90 -8.53 -11.72
CA LEU A 52 2.82 -7.54 -11.66
C LEU A 52 1.64 -7.98 -10.77
N GLN A 53 1.21 -9.24 -10.88
CA GLN A 53 0.11 -9.78 -10.06
C GLN A 53 0.49 -9.85 -8.58
N GLN A 54 1.75 -10.18 -8.29
CA GLN A 54 2.27 -10.23 -6.94
C GLN A 54 2.43 -8.82 -6.34
N SER A 55 2.95 -7.85 -7.09
CA SER A 55 3.01 -6.45 -6.66
C SER A 55 1.61 -5.89 -6.37
N GLU A 56 0.60 -6.23 -7.18
CA GLU A 56 -0.78 -5.84 -6.89
C GLU A 56 -1.27 -6.44 -5.56
N THR A 57 -0.92 -7.69 -5.29
CA THR A 57 -1.26 -8.33 -4.01
C THR A 57 -0.61 -7.60 -2.83
N LEU A 58 0.66 -7.21 -2.94
CA LEU A 58 1.35 -6.42 -1.92
C LEU A 58 0.65 -5.08 -1.68
N ILE A 59 0.29 -4.36 -2.75
CA ILE A 59 -0.44 -3.07 -2.66
C ILE A 59 -1.76 -3.25 -1.92
N GLN A 60 -2.55 -4.28 -2.23
CA GLN A 60 -3.82 -4.53 -1.55
C GLN A 60 -3.64 -4.87 -0.05
N MET A 61 -2.58 -5.61 0.29
CA MET A 61 -2.21 -5.86 1.70
C MET A 61 -1.83 -4.55 2.42
N GLY A 62 -1.05 -3.69 1.77
CA GLY A 62 -0.67 -2.37 2.27
C GLY A 62 -1.88 -1.45 2.48
N ILE A 63 -2.80 -1.39 1.52
CA ILE A 63 -4.06 -0.62 1.61
C ILE A 63 -4.90 -1.08 2.80
N ALA A 64 -5.13 -2.39 2.93
CA ALA A 64 -5.94 -2.95 4.00
C ALA A 64 -5.35 -2.59 5.38
N SER A 65 -4.03 -2.77 5.53
CA SER A 65 -3.33 -2.53 6.80
C SER A 65 -3.23 -1.04 7.13
N SER A 66 -2.98 -0.19 6.13
CA SER A 66 -2.99 1.27 6.27
C SER A 66 -4.35 1.77 6.76
N ARG A 67 -5.45 1.25 6.19
CA ARG A 67 -6.81 1.59 6.61
C ARG A 67 -7.13 1.09 8.02
N ALA A 68 -6.70 -0.12 8.36
CA ALA A 68 -6.88 -0.69 9.68
C ALA A 68 -6.15 0.13 10.76
N TYR A 69 -4.89 0.51 10.50
CA TYR A 69 -4.08 1.32 11.41
C TYR A 69 -4.63 2.73 11.56
N ALA A 70 -5.04 3.35 10.44
CA ALA A 70 -5.68 4.67 10.43
C ALA A 70 -6.98 4.73 11.25
N ALA A 71 -7.71 3.62 11.39
CA ALA A 71 -8.96 3.57 12.14
C ALA A 71 -8.76 3.66 13.66
N VAL A 72 -7.57 3.32 14.17
CA VAL A 72 -7.25 3.32 15.60
C VAL A 72 -6.14 4.30 15.99
N ASN A 73 -5.48 4.93 15.02
CA ASN A 73 -4.48 6.00 15.22
C ASN A 73 -4.89 7.28 14.46
N PRO A 74 -5.75 8.13 15.06
CA PRO A 74 -6.31 9.32 14.40
C PRO A 74 -5.27 10.30 13.84
N GLU A 75 -4.10 10.40 14.47
CA GLU A 75 -3.00 11.27 14.05
C GLU A 75 -2.44 10.90 12.66
N TYR A 76 -2.52 9.62 12.28
CA TYR A 76 -2.01 9.13 10.99
C TYR A 76 -3.11 8.87 9.97
N THR A 77 -4.39 9.06 10.32
CA THR A 77 -5.51 8.77 9.43
C THR A 77 -5.38 9.46 8.09
N LYS A 78 -4.99 10.75 8.08
CA LYS A 78 -4.89 11.53 6.84
C LYS A 78 -3.80 10.99 5.90
N LEU A 79 -2.61 10.70 6.44
CA LEU A 79 -1.49 10.12 5.70
C LEU A 79 -1.91 8.80 5.05
N LEU A 80 -2.31 7.84 5.88
CA LEU A 80 -2.56 6.47 5.44
C LEU A 80 -3.80 6.34 4.54
N THR A 81 -4.82 7.19 4.75
CA THR A 81 -5.99 7.23 3.84
C THR A 81 -5.60 7.81 2.50
N LEU A 82 -4.84 8.91 2.45
CA LEU A 82 -4.39 9.50 1.19
C LEU A 82 -3.50 8.53 0.41
N THR A 83 -2.55 7.87 1.07
CA THR A 83 -1.70 6.86 0.41
C THR A 83 -2.56 5.72 -0.16
N ALA A 84 -3.44 5.14 0.66
CA ALA A 84 -4.29 4.03 0.23
C ALA A 84 -5.22 4.41 -0.94
N ASP A 85 -5.81 5.60 -0.91
CA ASP A 85 -6.76 6.04 -1.93
C ASP A 85 -6.07 6.44 -3.26
N ASN A 86 -4.77 6.72 -3.24
CA ASN A 86 -3.99 7.11 -4.42
C ASN A 86 -3.10 5.98 -4.98
N ALA A 87 -3.14 4.77 -4.41
CA ALA A 87 -2.33 3.63 -4.85
C ALA A 87 -2.47 3.31 -6.35
N GLU A 88 -3.68 3.41 -6.91
CA GLU A 88 -3.91 3.25 -8.35
C GLU A 88 -3.25 4.36 -9.18
N GLY A 89 -3.28 5.59 -8.66
CA GLY A 89 -2.65 6.74 -9.29
C GLY A 89 -1.12 6.61 -9.34
N MET A 90 -0.51 6.12 -8.25
CA MET A 90 0.93 5.86 -8.19
C MET A 90 1.38 4.94 -9.33
N LYS A 91 0.69 3.81 -9.54
CA LYS A 91 1.02 2.85 -10.62
C LYS A 91 0.96 3.43 -12.04
N ALA A 92 0.31 4.58 -12.23
CA ALA A 92 0.16 5.24 -13.52
C ALA A 92 1.18 6.38 -13.74
N MET A 93 2.01 6.70 -12.74
CA MET A 93 3.07 7.70 -12.82
C MET A 93 4.29 7.19 -13.60
N SER A 94 5.18 8.10 -13.99
CA SER A 94 6.56 7.75 -14.32
C SER A 94 7.38 7.47 -13.05
N LEU A 95 8.59 6.90 -13.21
CA LEU A 95 9.52 6.71 -12.09
C LEU A 95 9.87 8.05 -11.41
N ASP A 96 10.27 9.07 -12.19
CA ASP A 96 10.55 10.41 -11.64
C ASP A 96 9.37 11.02 -10.88
N GLN A 97 8.14 10.78 -11.36
CA GLN A 97 6.93 11.32 -10.72
C GLN A 97 6.62 10.62 -9.40
N VAL A 98 6.73 9.29 -9.32
CA VAL A 98 6.48 8.59 -8.06
C VAL A 98 7.58 8.89 -7.04
N GLU A 99 8.82 9.09 -7.49
CA GLU A 99 9.93 9.55 -6.65
C GLU A 99 9.61 10.90 -6.01
N GLU A 100 9.36 11.94 -6.82
CA GLU A 100 9.07 13.28 -6.31
C GLU A 100 7.79 13.31 -5.45
N GLU A 101 6.72 12.66 -5.92
CA GLU A 101 5.41 12.78 -5.29
C GLU A 101 5.30 11.99 -3.99
N TRP A 102 5.90 10.80 -3.92
CA TRP A 102 5.67 9.86 -2.83
C TRP A 102 6.92 9.52 -2.04
N HIS A 103 8.07 9.30 -2.68
CA HIS A 103 9.34 9.04 -1.97
C HIS A 103 9.92 10.32 -1.35
N GLU A 104 9.82 11.46 -2.05
CA GLU A 104 10.21 12.79 -1.56
C GLU A 104 9.04 13.58 -0.94
N PHE A 105 7.89 12.92 -0.72
CA PHE A 105 6.72 13.45 0.00
C PHE A 105 6.05 14.72 -0.58
N ALA A 106 6.31 15.10 -1.83
CA ALA A 106 5.73 16.33 -2.39
C ALA A 106 4.19 16.29 -2.43
N PHE A 107 3.57 15.13 -2.64
CA PHE A 107 2.12 14.97 -2.60
C PHE A 107 1.57 15.26 -1.20
N LEU A 108 2.23 14.72 -0.17
CA LEU A 108 1.83 14.84 1.23
C LEU A 108 1.97 16.27 1.73
N ALA A 109 3.08 16.93 1.39
CA ALA A 109 3.32 18.33 1.72
C ALA A 109 2.23 19.26 1.18
N ARG A 110 1.80 19.05 -0.08
CA ARG A 110 0.67 19.81 -0.68
C ARG A 110 -0.67 19.54 -0.01
N HIS A 111 -0.80 18.41 0.68
CA HIS A 111 -1.95 18.09 1.51
C HIS A 111 -1.74 18.46 2.99
N GLY A 112 -0.70 19.23 3.32
CA GLY A 112 -0.45 19.72 4.68
C GLY A 112 -0.07 18.62 5.66
N ILE A 113 0.60 17.57 5.19
CA ILE A 113 1.26 16.57 6.01
C ILE A 113 2.77 16.80 5.87
N ASP A 114 3.43 17.04 7.00
CA ASP A 114 4.88 17.13 7.07
C ASP A 114 5.42 15.73 7.40
N ALA A 115 5.70 14.94 6.37
CA ALA A 115 6.14 13.55 6.53
C ALA A 115 7.60 13.45 7.00
N GLU A 116 8.41 14.49 6.82
CA GLU A 116 9.80 14.55 7.30
C GLU A 116 9.86 14.57 8.84
N GLU A 117 8.83 15.09 9.50
CA GLU A 117 8.69 15.12 10.96
C GLU A 117 8.12 13.80 11.54
N ILE A 118 7.68 12.88 10.67
CA ILE A 118 7.22 11.55 11.09
C ILE A 118 8.43 10.62 11.13
N GLU A 119 8.52 9.77 12.15
CA GLU A 119 9.60 8.79 12.26
C GLU A 119 9.64 7.89 11.01
N HIS A 120 10.75 7.95 10.27
CA HIS A 120 10.91 7.28 8.98
C HIS A 120 10.77 5.75 9.08
N PHE A 121 11.24 5.14 10.16
CA PHE A 121 11.02 3.72 10.50
C PHE A 121 9.87 3.52 11.49
N GLY A 122 9.01 4.52 11.64
CA GLY A 122 7.78 4.42 12.41
C GLY A 122 6.69 3.71 11.61
N ALA A 123 5.75 3.10 12.33
CA ALA A 123 4.68 2.29 11.74
C ALA A 123 3.90 2.98 10.61
N ALA A 124 3.67 4.29 10.73
CA ALA A 124 2.90 5.04 9.74
C ALA A 124 3.63 5.20 8.40
N ILE A 125 4.92 5.54 8.42
CA ILE A 125 5.73 5.62 7.19
C ILE A 125 5.95 4.21 6.63
N SER A 126 6.28 3.24 7.48
CA SER A 126 6.43 1.85 7.03
C SER A 126 5.16 1.29 6.37
N LEU A 127 3.97 1.63 6.86
CA LEU A 127 2.70 1.24 6.23
C LEU A 127 2.48 1.94 4.89
N MET A 128 2.82 3.22 4.78
CA MET A 128 2.80 3.92 3.50
C MET A 128 3.73 3.24 2.48
N ASP A 129 4.93 2.88 2.91
CA ASP A 129 5.97 2.27 2.06
C ASP A 129 5.59 0.86 1.60
N THR A 130 4.73 0.16 2.36
CA THR A 130 4.12 -1.10 1.90
C THR A 130 3.20 -0.96 0.67
N ILE A 131 2.87 0.28 0.28
CA ILE A 131 2.11 0.62 -0.92
C ILE A 131 3.02 1.27 -1.97
N VAL A 132 3.83 2.27 -1.57
CA VAL A 132 4.64 3.08 -2.49
C VAL A 132 5.67 2.21 -3.23
N HIS A 133 6.52 1.45 -2.53
CA HIS A 133 7.56 0.65 -3.19
C HIS A 133 6.99 -0.44 -4.13
N PRO A 134 5.94 -1.21 -3.78
CA PRO A 134 5.30 -2.09 -4.75
C PRO A 134 4.67 -1.35 -5.94
N ALA A 135 4.13 -0.15 -5.75
CA ALA A 135 3.61 0.66 -6.86
C ALA A 135 4.75 1.12 -7.80
N THR A 136 5.88 1.58 -7.25
CA THR A 136 7.09 1.91 -8.01
C THR A 136 7.62 0.68 -8.75
N SER A 137 7.59 -0.49 -8.12
CA SER A 137 7.94 -1.76 -8.77
C SER A 137 7.02 -2.08 -9.96
N VAL A 138 5.72 -1.80 -9.88
CA VAL A 138 4.80 -1.96 -11.03
C VAL A 138 5.20 -1.05 -12.20
N ILE A 139 5.60 0.19 -11.91
CA ILE A 139 6.06 1.14 -12.93
C ILE A 139 7.33 0.60 -13.60
N ALA A 140 8.32 0.19 -12.80
CA ALA A 140 9.58 -0.36 -13.27
C ALA A 140 9.39 -1.65 -14.10
N ILE A 141 8.52 -2.58 -13.67
CA ILE A 141 8.22 -3.80 -14.45
C ILE A 141 7.63 -3.43 -15.82
N ARG A 142 6.73 -2.44 -15.88
CA ARG A 142 6.14 -2.00 -17.16
C ARG A 142 7.17 -1.30 -18.06
N ALA A 143 8.06 -0.51 -17.47
CA ALA A 143 9.16 0.12 -18.20
C ALA A 143 10.10 -0.94 -18.80
N TYR A 144 10.49 -1.95 -18.02
CA TYR A 144 11.22 -3.13 -18.54
C TYR A 144 10.47 -3.84 -19.66
N GLN A 145 9.15 -4.05 -19.52
CA GLN A 145 8.35 -4.69 -20.57
C GLN A 145 8.41 -3.92 -21.90
N ALA A 146 8.47 -2.59 -21.85
CA ALA A 146 8.52 -1.72 -23.02
C ALA A 146 9.93 -1.55 -23.60
N GLU A 147 10.93 -1.37 -22.76
CA GLU A 147 12.28 -0.92 -23.16
C GLU A 147 13.31 -2.05 -23.16
N LYS A 148 13.05 -3.13 -22.41
CA LYS A 148 13.98 -4.25 -22.19
C LYS A 148 15.31 -3.85 -21.56
N ASP A 149 15.31 -2.75 -20.80
CA ASP A 149 16.45 -2.32 -20.00
C ASP A 149 16.45 -3.01 -18.63
N GLU A 150 17.50 -3.79 -18.33
CA GLU A 150 17.62 -4.55 -17.09
C GLU A 150 17.75 -3.63 -15.85
N GLU A 151 18.14 -2.36 -16.00
CA GLU A 151 18.15 -1.39 -14.90
C GLU A 151 16.77 -1.28 -14.22
N HIS A 152 15.69 -1.43 -14.99
CA HIS A 152 14.33 -1.45 -14.43
C HIS A 152 14.07 -2.67 -13.52
N LEU A 153 14.67 -3.83 -13.80
CA LEU A 153 14.56 -5.00 -12.92
C LEU A 153 15.45 -4.87 -11.68
N GLU A 154 16.56 -4.13 -11.78
CA GLU A 154 17.36 -3.73 -10.62
C GLU A 154 16.57 -2.76 -9.72
N GLN A 155 15.84 -1.80 -10.30
CA GLN A 155 14.94 -0.92 -9.55
C GLN A 155 13.89 -1.72 -8.78
N VAL A 156 13.22 -2.69 -9.42
CA VAL A 156 12.26 -3.58 -8.72
C VAL A 156 12.89 -4.26 -7.51
N LYS A 157 14.12 -4.74 -7.65
CA LYS A 157 14.85 -5.36 -6.54
C LYS A 157 15.14 -4.33 -5.43
N ALA A 158 15.58 -3.13 -5.77
CA ALA A 158 15.88 -2.07 -4.79
C ALA A 158 14.63 -1.70 -3.99
N GLU A 159 13.55 -1.32 -4.66
CA GLU A 159 12.27 -0.94 -4.07
C GLU A 159 11.74 -2.01 -3.11
N LEU A 160 11.70 -3.27 -3.58
CA LEU A 160 11.18 -4.36 -2.75
C LEU A 160 12.16 -4.80 -1.65
N SER A 161 13.45 -4.46 -1.74
CA SER A 161 14.39 -4.68 -0.64
C SER A 161 14.22 -3.62 0.44
N GLU A 162 13.96 -2.36 0.06
CA GLU A 162 13.69 -1.27 0.99
C GLU A 162 12.40 -1.53 1.77
N VAL A 163 11.31 -1.90 1.11
CA VAL A 163 10.05 -2.19 1.83
C VAL A 163 10.18 -3.37 2.80
N LEU A 164 11.06 -4.33 2.53
CA LEU A 164 11.34 -5.44 3.45
C LEU A 164 12.07 -4.97 4.73
N GLU A 165 12.79 -3.84 4.69
CA GLU A 165 13.31 -3.20 5.90
C GLU A 165 12.19 -2.47 6.65
N HIS A 166 11.33 -1.72 5.95
CA HIS A 166 10.22 -0.99 6.55
C HIS A 166 9.18 -1.89 7.22
N ILE A 167 8.82 -3.02 6.60
CA ILE A 167 7.75 -3.90 7.11
C ILE A 167 8.07 -4.51 8.48
N LYS A 168 9.35 -4.57 8.87
CA LYS A 168 9.77 -5.02 10.21
C LYS A 168 9.17 -4.15 11.31
N HIS A 169 8.91 -2.88 11.03
CA HIS A 169 8.38 -1.89 11.96
C HIS A 169 6.85 -1.83 11.98
N VAL A 170 6.17 -2.55 11.08
CA VAL A 170 4.69 -2.63 11.06
C VAL A 170 4.18 -3.50 12.21
N ASN A 171 4.92 -4.55 12.59
CA ASN A 171 4.53 -5.45 13.69
C ASN A 171 4.75 -4.85 15.09
N GLU A 172 5.60 -3.84 15.23
CA GLU A 172 5.84 -3.16 16.51
C GLU A 172 4.71 -2.16 16.85
N ALA A 173 3.77 -1.98 15.93
CA ALA A 173 2.71 -0.98 15.98
C ALA A 173 1.38 -1.48 16.58
N HIS A 174 1.30 -2.77 16.91
CA HIS A 174 0.13 -3.47 17.46
C HIS A 174 0.43 -4.01 18.86
#